data_AF-A5I1A0-F1
#
_entry.id   AF-A5I1A0-F1
#
_cell.length_a   1.000
_cell.length_b   1.000
_cell.length_c   1.000
_cell.angle_alpha   90.00
_cell.angle_beta   90.00
_cell.angle_gamma   90.00
#
_symmetry.space_group_name_H-M   'P 1'
#
loop_
_entity.id
_entity.type
_entity.pdbx_description
1 polymer ?
#
loop_
_entity_poly.entity_id
_entity_poly.type
_entity_poly.pdbx_seq_one_letter_code
_entity_poly.pdbx_strand_id
1 'polypeptide(L)'
;MSLFEGKKVIIIGDRDGIPGPAIEKCIEGTGAEVVFSSTECFVTAAGAMDLENQKRVKTLTEKHGAENILVILGAAEGEAAGLAAETVTNGDPTFAGPLSNVQLGLRVYHAVEPEFKEEVNEEVYEEEIGMMEMVLEVDEIIEEMTDIRTEFCKFLD
;
A
#
# COMPACT_ATOMS: atom_id res chain seq x y z
N MET A 1 -13.84 -14.20 -2.16
CA MET A 1 -12.51 -14.66 -2.59
C MET A 1 -11.52 -13.97 -1.66
N SER A 2 -10.43 -14.61 -1.26
CA SER A 2 -9.42 -13.96 -0.41
C SER A 2 -8.88 -12.71 -1.11
N LEU A 3 -8.55 -11.67 -0.35
CA LEU A 3 -8.00 -10.41 -0.85
C LEU A 3 -6.72 -10.63 -1.67
N PHE A 4 -5.93 -11.64 -1.29
CA PHE A 4 -4.58 -11.89 -1.79
C PHE A 4 -4.49 -12.99 -2.85
N GLU A 5 -5.46 -13.89 -2.93
CA GLU A 5 -5.38 -15.07 -3.78
C GLU A 5 -5.17 -14.70 -5.26
N GLY A 6 -4.03 -15.11 -5.82
CA GLY A 6 -3.69 -14.86 -7.23
C GLY A 6 -3.29 -13.41 -7.55
N LYS A 7 -3.21 -12.51 -6.56
CA LYS A 7 -2.79 -11.12 -6.76
C LYS A 7 -1.28 -10.98 -6.86
N LYS A 8 -0.85 -9.95 -7.59
CA LYS A 8 0.53 -9.45 -7.63
C LYS A 8 0.65 -8.29 -6.67
N VAL A 9 1.40 -8.48 -5.59
CA VAL A 9 1.49 -7.50 -4.52
C VAL A 9 2.71 -6.60 -4.68
N ILE A 10 2.47 -5.31 -4.55
CA ILE A 10 3.48 -4.27 -4.48
C ILE A 10 3.45 -3.72 -3.05
N ILE A 11 4.56 -3.81 -2.34
CA ILE A 11 4.68 -3.33 -0.96
C ILE A 11 5.52 -2.06 -0.96
N ILE A 12 4.96 -0.98 -0.41
CA ILE A 12 5.68 0.26 -0.11
C ILE A 12 5.63 0.48 1.39
N GLY A 13 6.65 -0.01 2.10
CA GLY A 13 6.79 0.18 3.54
C GLY A 13 7.48 1.49 3.90
N ASP A 14 7.40 1.85 5.18
CA ASP A 14 8.00 3.06 5.75
C ASP A 14 8.99 2.68 6.84
N ARG A 15 10.12 3.40 6.90
CA ARG A 15 11.10 3.27 7.97
C ARG A 15 10.52 3.73 9.31
N ASP A 16 9.71 4.78 9.27
CA ASP A 16 9.13 5.40 10.47
C ASP A 16 7.72 4.83 10.76
N GLY A 17 7.25 3.91 9.93
CA GLY A 17 5.98 3.17 10.01
C GLY A 17 6.21 1.65 9.96
N ILE A 18 5.45 0.95 9.13
CA ILE A 18 5.61 -0.50 8.91
C ILE A 18 6.61 -0.76 7.76
N PRO A 19 7.75 -1.43 8.01
CA PRO A 19 8.75 -1.69 6.99
C PRO A 19 8.31 -2.78 6.01
N GLY A 20 8.73 -2.68 4.75
CA GLY A 20 8.36 -3.62 3.68
C GLY A 20 8.61 -5.09 4.02
N PRO A 21 9.77 -5.48 4.59
CA PRO A 21 10.03 -6.86 5.01
C PRO A 21 9.04 -7.43 6.05
N ALA A 22 8.53 -6.60 6.96
CA ALA A 22 7.54 -7.03 7.96
C ALA A 22 6.19 -7.36 7.28
N ILE A 23 5.77 -6.50 6.34
CA ILE A 23 4.57 -6.72 5.52
C ILE A 23 4.74 -7.97 4.65
N GLU A 24 5.90 -8.12 4.01
CA GLU A 24 6.21 -9.26 3.15
C GLU A 24 6.13 -10.58 3.90
N LYS A 25 6.66 -10.64 5.13
CA LYS A 25 6.56 -11.82 6.00
C LYS A 25 5.12 -12.15 6.38
N CYS A 26 4.26 -11.15 6.61
CA CYS A 26 2.83 -11.37 6.88
C CYS A 26 2.07 -11.94 5.67
N ILE A 27 2.49 -11.61 4.45
CA ILE A 27 1.84 -12.05 3.20
C ILE A 27 2.22 -13.49 2.83
N GLU A 28 3.27 -14.06 3.43
CA GLU A 28 3.67 -15.44 3.16
C GLU A 28 2.52 -16.42 3.42
N GLY A 29 2.21 -17.25 2.42
CA GLY A 29 1.15 -18.26 2.52
C GLY A 29 -0.25 -17.79 2.16
N THR A 30 -0.47 -16.50 1.90
CA THR A 30 -1.77 -15.95 1.44
C THR A 30 -2.12 -16.29 -0.01
N GLY A 31 -1.17 -16.86 -0.77
CA GLY A 31 -1.34 -17.16 -2.20
C GLY A 31 -1.10 -15.97 -3.13
N ALA A 32 -0.73 -14.80 -2.59
CA ALA A 32 -0.21 -13.69 -3.36
C ALA A 32 1.24 -13.91 -3.80
N GLU A 33 1.64 -13.23 -4.88
CA GLU A 33 3.03 -13.11 -5.30
C GLU A 33 3.51 -11.67 -5.09
N VAL A 34 4.45 -11.47 -4.17
CA VAL A 34 5.11 -10.17 -3.99
C VAL A 34 6.05 -9.93 -5.17
N VAL A 35 5.71 -8.93 -6.00
CA VAL A 35 6.47 -8.58 -7.21
C VAL A 35 7.41 -7.39 -6.99
N PHE A 36 7.20 -6.65 -5.91
CA PHE A 36 8.06 -5.57 -5.45
C PHE A 36 7.82 -5.29 -3.97
N SER A 37 8.91 -5.00 -3.25
CA SER A 37 8.90 -4.63 -1.84
C SER A 37 10.03 -3.63 -1.62
N SER A 38 9.73 -2.52 -0.95
CA SER A 38 10.71 -1.54 -0.51
C SER A 38 10.32 -0.93 0.85
N THR A 39 11.30 -0.34 1.52
CA THR A 39 11.10 0.47 2.72
C THR A 39 11.67 1.85 2.47
N GLU A 40 10.82 2.86 2.52
CA GLU A 40 11.17 4.23 2.20
C GLU A 40 11.19 5.13 3.44
N CYS A 41 11.65 6.36 3.26
CA CYS A 41 11.33 7.44 4.17
C CYS A 41 10.21 8.26 3.51
N PHE A 42 8.97 8.18 4.00
CA PHE A 42 7.86 8.97 3.45
C PHE A 42 8.01 10.49 3.71
N VAL A 43 8.96 10.86 4.58
CA VAL A 43 9.38 12.23 4.87
C VAL A 43 10.15 12.87 3.70
N THR A 44 9.49 13.03 2.55
CA THR A 44 9.89 14.02 1.54
C THR A 44 9.25 15.36 1.90
N ALA A 45 9.78 16.48 1.40
CA ALA A 45 9.27 17.81 1.73
C ALA A 45 7.79 18.05 1.31
N ALA A 46 7.17 17.10 0.61
CA ALA A 46 5.79 17.15 0.14
C ALA A 46 4.97 15.88 0.49
N GLY A 47 5.50 14.95 1.31
CA GLY A 47 4.83 13.68 1.65
C GLY A 47 4.60 12.70 0.49
N ALA A 48 5.08 13.03 -0.72
CA ALA A 48 4.75 12.31 -1.94
C ALA A 48 5.56 11.01 -2.12
N MET A 49 4.95 10.06 -2.84
CA MET A 49 5.61 8.80 -3.21
C MET A 49 6.82 9.04 -4.13
N ASP A 50 7.92 8.37 -3.85
CA ASP A 50 9.15 8.47 -4.65
C ASP A 50 8.93 8.16 -6.14
N LEU A 51 9.66 8.87 -7.01
CA LEU A 51 9.51 8.79 -8.47
C LEU A 51 9.88 7.41 -9.03
N GLU A 52 10.84 6.72 -8.42
CA GLU A 52 11.21 5.35 -8.78
C GLU A 52 10.09 4.37 -8.43
N ASN A 53 9.46 4.54 -7.27
CA ASN A 53 8.31 3.74 -6.86
C ASN A 53 7.10 3.96 -7.77
N GLN A 54 6.78 5.21 -8.11
CA GLN A 54 5.76 5.51 -9.12
C GLN A 54 6.05 4.81 -10.45
N LYS A 55 7.30 4.85 -10.93
CA LYS A 55 7.71 4.17 -12.17
C LYS A 55 7.52 2.66 -12.05
N ARG A 56 7.86 2.09 -10.89
CA ARG A 56 7.77 0.66 -10.61
C ARG A 56 6.33 0.20 -10.58
N VAL A 57 5.46 0.88 -9.85
CA VAL A 57 4.01 0.66 -9.81
C VAL A 57 3.44 0.69 -11.21
N LYS A 58 3.74 1.73 -11.98
CA LYS A 58 3.28 1.86 -13.37
C LYS A 58 3.71 0.68 -14.25
N THR A 59 4.99 0.36 -14.24
CA THR A 59 5.56 -0.71 -15.10
C THR A 59 4.99 -2.09 -14.74
N LEU A 60 4.84 -2.37 -13.44
CA LEU A 60 4.26 -3.64 -12.98
C LEU A 60 2.77 -3.73 -13.30
N THR A 61 2.05 -2.62 -13.18
CA THR A 61 0.64 -2.54 -13.56
C THR A 61 0.45 -2.79 -15.06
N GLU A 62 1.25 -2.15 -15.92
CA GLU A 62 1.24 -2.40 -17.37
C GLU A 62 1.56 -3.86 -17.72
N LYS A 63 2.46 -4.49 -16.96
CA LYS A 63 2.89 -5.88 -17.19
C LYS A 63 1.86 -6.91 -16.74
N HIS A 64 1.19 -6.67 -15.61
CA HIS A 64 0.36 -7.68 -14.94
C HIS A 64 -1.14 -7.42 -15.05
N GLY A 65 -1.57 -6.25 -15.52
CA GLY A 65 -2.98 -5.82 -15.52
C GLY A 65 -3.38 -5.26 -14.16
N ALA A 66 -4.06 -4.11 -14.18
CA ALA A 66 -4.44 -3.37 -12.97
C ALA A 66 -5.39 -4.19 -12.06
N GLU A 67 -6.25 -5.02 -12.64
CA GLU A 67 -7.15 -5.92 -11.94
C GLU A 67 -6.42 -7.02 -11.12
N ASN A 68 -5.15 -7.29 -11.43
CA ASN A 68 -4.33 -8.28 -10.75
C ASN A 68 -3.35 -7.66 -9.72
N ILE A 69 -3.20 -6.34 -9.70
CA ILE A 69 -2.32 -5.65 -8.76
C ILE A 69 -3.06 -5.35 -7.45
N LEU A 70 -2.35 -5.54 -6.33
CA LEU A 70 -2.71 -5.08 -5.00
C LEU A 70 -1.52 -4.33 -4.40
N VAL A 71 -1.74 -3.12 -3.91
CA VAL A 71 -0.71 -2.30 -3.25
C VAL A 71 -0.93 -2.35 -1.74
N ILE A 72 0.12 -2.65 -0.97
CA ILE A 72 0.10 -2.57 0.49
C ILE A 72 1.06 -1.47 0.95
N LEU A 73 0.54 -0.53 1.73
CA LEU A 73 1.27 0.61 2.28
C LEU A 73 1.62 0.35 3.76
N GLY A 74 2.74 0.92 4.18
CA GLY A 74 3.20 0.91 5.58
C GLY A 74 3.51 2.30 6.14
N ALA A 75 2.92 3.37 5.60
CA ALA A 75 3.17 4.74 6.02
C ALA A 75 2.83 4.99 7.50
N ALA A 76 3.59 5.86 8.16
CA ALA A 76 3.42 6.13 9.59
C ALA A 76 2.27 7.10 9.93
N GLU A 77 1.86 7.93 8.97
CA GLU A 77 0.91 9.04 9.19
C GLU A 77 -0.25 8.94 8.20
N GLY A 78 -1.44 9.37 8.62
CA GLY A 78 -2.65 9.33 7.79
C GLY A 78 -2.48 10.11 6.47
N GLU A 79 -1.98 11.34 6.54
CA GLU A 79 -1.74 12.18 5.35
C GLU A 79 -0.78 11.50 4.35
N ALA A 80 0.29 10.86 4.83
CA ALA A 80 1.24 10.15 3.97
C ALA A 80 0.63 8.87 3.35
N ALA A 81 -0.16 8.13 4.14
CA ALA A 81 -0.89 6.95 3.66
C ALA A 81 -1.91 7.35 2.57
N GLY A 82 -2.73 8.38 2.83
CA GLY A 82 -3.72 8.90 1.91
C GLY A 82 -3.08 9.38 0.60
N LEU A 83 -2.01 10.18 0.66
CA LEU A 83 -1.31 10.68 -0.52
C LEU A 83 -0.69 9.55 -1.37
N ALA A 84 -0.13 8.54 -0.73
CA ALA A 84 0.41 7.37 -1.43
C ALA A 84 -0.69 6.52 -2.06
N ALA A 85 -1.82 6.34 -1.36
CA ALA A 85 -3.01 5.68 -1.88
C ALA A 85 -3.59 6.45 -3.07
N GLU A 86 -3.68 7.77 -3.01
CA GLU A 86 -4.16 8.61 -4.11
C GLU A 86 -3.24 8.47 -5.32
N THR A 87 -1.93 8.48 -5.10
CA THR A 87 -0.93 8.36 -6.17
C THR A 87 -1.12 7.09 -7.01
N VAL A 88 -1.43 5.96 -6.38
CA VAL A 88 -1.61 4.67 -7.07
C VAL A 88 -3.05 4.44 -7.58
N THR A 89 -4.00 5.28 -7.19
CA THR A 89 -5.40 5.20 -7.61
C THR A 89 -5.75 6.29 -8.61
N ASN A 90 -5.70 7.55 -8.18
CA ASN A 90 -6.05 8.75 -8.94
C ASN A 90 -4.86 9.37 -9.71
N GLY A 91 -3.64 8.96 -9.39
CA GLY A 91 -2.42 9.55 -9.92
C GLY A 91 -1.83 10.58 -8.97
N ASP A 92 -0.56 10.93 -9.17
CA ASP A 92 0.18 11.79 -8.24
C ASP A 92 -0.38 13.23 -8.22
N PRO A 93 -0.88 13.74 -7.08
CA PRO A 93 -1.53 15.05 -7.00
C PRO A 93 -0.53 16.21 -6.92
N THR A 94 0.77 15.93 -6.78
CA THR A 94 1.83 16.95 -6.86
C THR A 94 2.19 17.29 -8.31
N PHE A 95 1.55 16.62 -9.27
CA PHE A 95 1.79 16.72 -10.71
C PHE A 95 3.23 16.39 -11.12
N ALA A 96 3.96 15.65 -10.28
CA ALA A 96 5.31 15.20 -10.55
C ALA A 96 5.34 13.70 -10.87
N GLY A 97 6.31 13.30 -11.68
CA GLY A 97 6.63 11.89 -11.84
C GLY A 97 5.80 11.06 -12.82
N PRO A 98 6.10 9.76 -12.89
CA PRO A 98 5.51 8.81 -13.85
C PRO A 98 4.00 8.60 -13.71
N LEU A 99 3.42 8.87 -12.53
CA LEU A 99 1.99 8.75 -12.25
C LEU A 99 1.25 10.09 -12.27
N SER A 100 1.91 11.20 -12.60
CA SER A 100 1.24 12.48 -12.86
C SER A 100 0.19 12.31 -13.96
N ASN A 101 -1.07 12.61 -13.64
CA ASN A 101 -2.24 12.43 -14.51
C ASN A 101 -2.48 10.99 -15.02
N VAL A 102 -2.02 9.97 -14.27
CA VAL A 102 -2.23 8.55 -14.62
C VAL A 102 -3.09 7.88 -13.55
N GLN A 103 -4.37 7.71 -13.85
CA GLN A 103 -5.34 7.05 -12.98
C GLN A 103 -5.34 5.52 -13.17
N LEU A 104 -4.52 4.82 -12.39
CA LEU A 104 -4.47 3.36 -12.41
C LEU A 104 -5.68 2.71 -11.72
N GLY A 105 -6.25 3.37 -10.69
CA GLY A 105 -7.40 2.91 -9.92
C GLY A 105 -7.15 1.62 -9.13
N LEU A 106 -5.91 1.37 -8.71
CA LEU A 106 -5.47 0.10 -8.11
C LEU A 106 -6.16 -0.22 -6.78
N ARG A 107 -6.20 -1.51 -6.42
CA ARG A 107 -6.48 -1.91 -5.04
C ARG A 107 -5.33 -1.45 -4.16
N VAL A 108 -5.65 -0.74 -3.09
CA VAL A 108 -4.67 -0.25 -2.13
C VAL A 108 -5.20 -0.38 -0.71
N TYR A 109 -4.38 -0.95 0.17
CA TYR A 109 -4.66 -1.10 1.58
C TYR A 109 -3.42 -0.76 2.41
N HIS A 110 -3.62 -0.45 3.67
CA HIS A 110 -2.56 -0.27 4.64
C HIS A 110 -2.39 -1.53 5.49
N ALA A 111 -1.16 -1.81 5.91
CA ALA A 111 -0.85 -3.01 6.68
C ALA A 111 -1.55 -3.06 8.05
N VAL A 112 -2.05 -1.93 8.57
CA VAL A 112 -2.81 -1.87 9.83
C VAL A 112 -4.33 -1.89 9.65
N GLU A 113 -4.82 -1.98 8.41
CA GLU A 113 -6.27 -2.08 8.15
C GLU A 113 -6.81 -3.47 8.55
N PRO A 114 -8.05 -3.56 9.05
CA PRO A 114 -8.68 -4.84 9.37
C PRO A 114 -8.68 -5.82 8.19
N GLU A 115 -8.92 -5.35 6.97
CA GLU A 115 -8.92 -6.17 5.75
C GLU A 115 -7.57 -6.85 5.49
N PHE A 116 -6.47 -6.23 5.89
CA PHE A 116 -5.15 -6.85 5.83
C PHE A 116 -5.00 -7.90 6.94
N LYS A 117 -5.36 -7.56 8.19
CA LYS A 117 -5.19 -8.43 9.36
C LYS A 117 -6.00 -9.72 9.28
N GLU A 118 -7.21 -9.65 8.74
CA GLU A 118 -8.09 -10.81 8.59
C GLU A 118 -7.56 -11.83 7.58
N GLU A 119 -6.65 -11.42 6.70
CA GLU A 119 -6.14 -12.24 5.59
C GLU A 119 -4.74 -12.82 5.84
N VAL A 120 -4.03 -12.32 6.86
CA VAL A 120 -2.67 -12.77 7.21
C VAL A 120 -2.67 -13.63 8.47
N ASN A 121 -1.56 -14.30 8.74
CA ASN A 121 -1.41 -15.08 9.97
C ASN A 121 -1.31 -14.15 11.19
N GLU A 122 -2.24 -14.28 12.13
CA GLU A 122 -2.33 -13.45 13.35
C GLU A 122 -1.04 -13.48 14.20
N GLU A 123 -0.42 -14.65 14.38
CA GLU A 123 0.81 -14.78 15.17
C GLU A 123 1.98 -14.03 14.50
N VAL A 124 2.08 -14.11 13.17
CA VAL A 124 3.12 -13.40 12.39
C VAL A 124 2.84 -11.90 12.40
N TYR A 125 1.58 -11.49 12.27
CA TYR A 125 1.20 -10.09 12.33
C TYR A 125 1.59 -9.45 13.67
N GLU A 126 1.28 -10.11 14.78
CA GLU A 126 1.63 -9.63 16.12
C GLU A 126 3.16 -9.54 16.31
N GLU A 127 3.93 -10.51 15.78
CA GLU A 127 5.39 -10.52 15.82
C GLU A 127 6.00 -9.37 15.01
N GLU A 128 5.50 -9.13 13.79
CA GLU A 128 6.14 -8.26 12.80
C GLU A 128 5.60 -6.82 12.81
N ILE A 129 4.31 -6.64 13.06
CA ILE A 129 3.60 -5.36 12.90
C ILE A 129 3.01 -4.86 14.22
N GLY A 130 2.60 -5.77 15.12
CA GLY A 130 1.83 -5.44 16.33
C GLY A 130 2.47 -4.36 17.22
N MET A 131 3.80 -4.38 17.38
CA MET A 131 4.49 -3.33 18.16
C MET A 131 4.31 -1.94 17.55
N MET A 132 4.42 -1.84 16.23
CA MET A 132 4.34 -0.57 15.53
C MET A 132 2.90 -0.09 15.43
N GLU A 133 1.94 -0.98 15.23
CA GLU A 133 0.51 -0.64 15.26
C GLU A 133 0.13 0.12 16.54
N MET A 134 0.65 -0.28 17.70
CA MET A 134 0.38 0.40 18.97
C MET A 134 0.97 1.82 19.08
N VAL A 135 1.87 2.19 18.17
CA VAL A 135 2.52 3.51 18.11
C VAL A 135 1.87 4.42 17.08
N LEU A 136 1.28 3.85 16.02
CA LEU A 136 0.67 4.59 14.93
C LEU A 136 -0.72 5.12 15.32
N GLU A 137 -1.12 6.26 14.74
CA GLU A 137 -2.49 6.77 14.79
C GLU A 137 -3.37 5.99 13.80
N VAL A 138 -3.67 4.73 14.16
CA VAL A 138 -4.35 3.76 13.28
C VAL A 138 -5.69 4.26 12.76
N ASP A 139 -6.48 4.93 13.61
CA ASP A 139 -7.80 5.44 13.21
C ASP A 139 -7.70 6.48 12.08
N GLU A 140 -6.71 7.37 12.14
CA GLU A 140 -6.46 8.39 11.11
C GLU A 140 -6.00 7.76 9.80
N ILE A 141 -5.11 6.74 9.88
CA ILE A 141 -4.67 5.99 8.70
C ILE A 141 -5.86 5.29 8.02
N ILE A 142 -6.72 4.62 8.80
CA ILE A 142 -7.88 3.92 8.26
C ILE A 142 -8.86 4.90 7.60
N GLU A 143 -9.11 6.05 8.22
CA GLU A 143 -10.00 7.10 7.68
C GLU A 143 -9.51 7.57 6.30
N GLU A 144 -8.25 8.03 6.21
CA GLU A 144 -7.65 8.52 4.97
C GLU A 144 -7.61 7.45 3.86
N MET A 145 -7.23 6.21 4.22
CA MET A 145 -7.19 5.09 3.28
C MET A 145 -8.58 4.74 2.75
N THR A 146 -9.59 4.75 3.62
CA THR A 146 -10.97 4.43 3.26
C THR A 146 -11.57 5.47 2.33
N ASP A 147 -11.33 6.75 2.60
CA ASP A 147 -11.81 7.86 1.78
C ASP A 147 -11.25 7.78 0.36
N ILE A 148 -9.93 7.65 0.23
CA ILE A 148 -9.26 7.50 -1.07
C ILE A 148 -9.72 6.23 -1.80
N ARG A 149 -9.77 5.09 -1.10
CA ARG A 149 -10.20 3.81 -1.69
C ARG A 149 -11.64 3.89 -2.19
N THR A 150 -12.54 4.54 -1.45
CA THR A 150 -13.94 4.70 -1.83
C THR A 150 -14.11 5.59 -3.05
N GLU A 151 -13.31 6.66 -3.18
CA GLU A 151 -13.45 7.62 -4.27
C GLU A 151 -12.78 7.15 -5.57
N PHE A 152 -11.59 6.53 -5.49
CA PHE A 152 -10.73 6.34 -6.66
C PHE A 152 -10.40 4.89 -7.02
N CYS A 153 -10.65 3.92 -6.13
CA CYS A 153 -10.41 2.51 -6.46
C CYS A 153 -11.43 2.02 -7.50
N LYS A 154 -10.94 1.39 -8.57
CA LYS A 154 -11.78 0.85 -9.65
C LYS A 154 -12.07 -0.63 -9.49
N PHE A 155 -11.41 -1.31 -8.56
CA PHE A 155 -11.46 -2.75 -8.43
C PHE A 155 -11.72 -3.16 -6.97
N LEU A 156 -13.00 -3.23 -6.60
CA LEU A 156 -13.43 -3.75 -5.30
C LEU A 156 -14.10 -5.10 -5.60
N ASP A 157 -13.49 -6.21 -5.14
CA ASP A 157 -14.00 -7.56 -5.34
C ASP A 157 -14.37 -8.20 -4.01
#